data_AF-A0A8K0KI86-F1
#
_entry.id   AF-A0A8K0KI86-F1
#
_cell.length_a   1.000
_cell.length_b   1.000
_cell.length_c   1.000
_cell.angle_alpha   90.00
_cell.angle_beta   90.00
_cell.angle_gamma   90.00
#
_symmetry.space_group_name_H-M   'P 1'
#
loop_
_entity.id
_entity.type
_entity.pdbx_description
1 polymer ?
#
loop_
_entity_poly.entity_id
_entity_poly.type
_entity_poly.pdbx_seq_one_letter_code
_entity_poly.pdbx_strand_id
1 'polypeptide(L)'
;MKTLTAHLHVFLECSRSQMSHLCRELSSELKERRKFSDAAFILNEYLKDYEECVAALTDGCLWEEAIRVSHQHDRLDLIETHVKPGIKDHCTSLITKLIDDFDSFKKYKTRLSVLRVEKLKAQQEKEEKENDKMVEEEAVDESKYFLPILTSYVMKKEDEDLISALKRVQSIK
;
A
#
# COMPACT_ATOMS: atom_id res chain seq x y z
N MET A 1 -37.23 -42.09 -49.06
CA MET A 1 -35.78 -41.87 -48.80
C MET A 1 -35.40 -40.41 -48.57
N LYS A 2 -36.03 -39.40 -49.21
CA LYS A 2 -35.69 -37.97 -49.02
C LYS A 2 -36.01 -37.40 -47.62
N THR A 3 -36.99 -37.95 -46.92
CA THR A 3 -37.40 -37.50 -45.57
C THR A 3 -36.49 -38.04 -44.45
N LEU A 4 -35.99 -39.27 -44.60
CA LEU A 4 -35.08 -39.87 -43.61
C LEU A 4 -33.71 -39.18 -43.63
N THR A 5 -33.20 -38.82 -44.81
CA THR A 5 -31.97 -38.03 -44.96
C THR A 5 -32.14 -36.61 -44.40
N ALA A 6 -33.30 -35.98 -44.56
CA ALA A 6 -33.57 -34.66 -43.99
C ALA A 6 -33.64 -34.70 -42.46
N HIS A 7 -34.31 -35.71 -41.89
CA HIS A 7 -34.34 -35.90 -40.42
C HIS A 7 -32.96 -36.22 -39.84
N LEU A 8 -32.15 -37.06 -40.51
CA LEU A 8 -30.78 -37.34 -40.06
C LEU A 8 -29.89 -36.08 -40.12
N HIS A 9 -30.02 -35.28 -41.17
CA HIS A 9 -29.30 -34.02 -41.34
C HIS A 9 -29.67 -33.04 -40.23
N VAL A 10 -30.96 -32.83 -39.97
CA VAL A 10 -31.45 -31.95 -38.90
C VAL A 10 -31.01 -32.45 -37.52
N PHE A 11 -31.01 -33.75 -37.27
CA PHE A 11 -30.57 -34.31 -35.98
C PHE A 11 -29.06 -34.14 -35.75
N LEU A 12 -28.24 -34.35 -36.79
CA LEU A 12 -26.79 -34.12 -36.75
C LEU A 12 -26.43 -32.63 -36.66
N GLU A 13 -27.17 -31.75 -37.34
CA GLU A 13 -26.99 -30.30 -37.27
C GLU A 13 -27.45 -29.71 -35.94
N CYS A 14 -28.56 -30.19 -35.37
CA CYS A 14 -28.98 -29.84 -34.01
C CYS A 14 -27.90 -30.21 -33.00
N SER A 15 -27.30 -31.41 -33.10
CA SER A 15 -26.19 -31.80 -32.23
C SER A 15 -24.95 -30.91 -32.41
N ARG A 16 -24.60 -30.56 -33.65
CA ARG A 16 -23.45 -29.67 -33.93
C ARG A 16 -23.67 -28.24 -33.42
N SER A 17 -24.88 -27.69 -33.59
CA SER A 17 -25.22 -26.35 -33.10
C SER A 17 -25.24 -26.29 -31.57
N GLN A 18 -25.81 -27.31 -30.90
CA GLN A 18 -25.77 -27.44 -29.44
C GLN A 18 -24.34 -27.57 -28.91
N MET A 19 -23.50 -28.36 -29.58
CA MET A 19 -22.08 -28.49 -29.23
C MET A 19 -21.36 -27.13 -29.37
N SER A 20 -21.62 -26.40 -30.45
CA SER A 20 -21.01 -25.07 -30.64
C SER A 20 -21.44 -24.07 -29.57
N HIS A 21 -22.70 -24.12 -29.13
CA HIS A 21 -23.21 -23.27 -28.04
C HIS A 21 -22.49 -23.60 -26.73
N LEU A 22 -22.42 -24.87 -26.38
CA LEU A 22 -21.74 -25.33 -25.17
C LEU A 22 -20.24 -24.97 -25.18
N CYS A 23 -19.56 -25.16 -26.31
CA CYS A 23 -18.15 -24.77 -26.45
C CYS A 23 -17.94 -23.27 -26.25
N ARG A 24 -18.85 -22.43 -26.75
CA ARG A 24 -18.80 -20.97 -26.53
C ARG A 24 -18.99 -20.61 -25.07
N GLU A 25 -20.02 -21.17 -24.42
CA GLU A 25 -20.26 -20.95 -22.98
C GLU A 25 -19.05 -21.37 -22.15
N LEU A 26 -18.51 -22.56 -22.41
CA LEU A 26 -17.33 -23.07 -21.72
C LEU A 26 -16.10 -22.18 -21.96
N SER A 27 -15.90 -21.70 -23.20
CA SER A 27 -14.80 -20.78 -23.50
C SER A 27 -14.94 -19.45 -22.75
N SER A 28 -16.16 -18.92 -22.60
CA SER A 28 -16.44 -17.70 -21.85
C SER A 28 -16.12 -17.88 -20.36
N GLU A 29 -16.59 -18.98 -19.76
CA GLU A 29 -16.31 -19.32 -18.37
C GLU A 29 -14.80 -19.47 -18.10
N LEU A 30 -14.05 -20.08 -19.03
CA LEU A 30 -12.60 -20.21 -18.91
C LEU A 30 -11.88 -18.87 -19.02
N LYS A 31 -12.33 -17.95 -19.88
CA LYS A 31 -11.82 -16.58 -19.97
C LYS A 31 -12.02 -15.83 -18.65
N GLU A 32 -13.19 -15.94 -18.03
CA GLU A 32 -13.48 -15.33 -16.72
C GLU A 32 -12.55 -15.84 -15.61
N ARG A 33 -12.22 -17.14 -15.66
CA ARG A 33 -11.26 -17.78 -14.74
C ARG A 33 -9.79 -17.49 -15.10
N ARG A 34 -9.52 -16.63 -16.08
CA ARG A 34 -8.19 -16.30 -16.62
C ARG A 34 -7.43 -17.49 -17.21
N LYS A 35 -8.15 -18.56 -17.60
CA LYS A 35 -7.59 -19.74 -18.27
C LYS A 35 -7.64 -19.55 -19.79
N PHE A 36 -6.89 -18.56 -20.27
CA PHE A 36 -6.93 -18.15 -21.68
C PHE A 36 -6.38 -19.19 -22.65
N SER A 37 -5.38 -19.99 -22.25
CA SER A 37 -4.85 -21.10 -23.06
C SER A 37 -5.91 -22.16 -23.36
N ASP A 38 -6.65 -22.56 -22.33
CA ASP A 38 -7.66 -23.62 -22.41
C ASP A 38 -8.87 -23.14 -23.22
N ALA A 39 -9.28 -21.88 -23.02
CA ALA A 39 -10.32 -21.25 -23.82
C ALA A 39 -9.93 -21.17 -25.31
N ALA A 40 -8.70 -20.74 -25.61
CA ALA A 40 -8.19 -20.66 -26.96
C ALA A 40 -8.12 -22.03 -27.65
N PHE A 41 -7.74 -23.08 -26.91
CA PHE A 41 -7.75 -24.45 -27.43
C PHE A 41 -9.14 -24.88 -27.88
N ILE A 42 -10.17 -24.61 -27.07
CA ILE A 42 -11.55 -24.96 -27.43
C ILE A 42 -12.01 -24.19 -28.67
N LEU A 43 -11.70 -22.90 -28.75
CA LEU A 43 -12.06 -22.03 -29.88
C LEU A 43 -11.38 -22.49 -31.18
N ASN A 44 -10.11 -22.90 -31.12
CA ASN A 44 -9.36 -23.36 -32.28
C ASN A 44 -9.83 -24.75 -32.77
N GLU A 45 -9.94 -25.73 -31.86
CA GLU A 45 -10.17 -27.13 -32.22
C GLU A 45 -11.64 -27.44 -32.50
N TYR A 46 -12.57 -26.93 -31.68
CA TYR A 46 -13.98 -27.29 -31.77
C TYR A 46 -14.81 -26.30 -32.56
N LEU A 47 -14.55 -25.00 -32.38
CA LEU A 47 -15.33 -23.92 -33.03
C LEU A 47 -14.71 -23.43 -34.33
N LYS A 48 -13.41 -23.64 -34.52
CA LYS A 48 -12.62 -23.10 -35.64
C LYS A 48 -12.77 -21.58 -35.80
N ASP A 49 -12.98 -20.90 -34.67
CA ASP A 49 -13.07 -19.45 -34.61
C ASP A 49 -11.70 -18.89 -34.28
N TYR A 50 -10.91 -18.62 -35.33
CA TYR A 50 -9.52 -18.21 -35.18
C TYR A 50 -9.38 -16.76 -34.69
N GLU A 51 -10.36 -15.90 -35.00
CA GLU A 51 -10.37 -14.52 -34.56
C GLU A 51 -10.60 -14.45 -33.05
N GLU A 52 -11.62 -15.15 -32.56
CA GLU A 52 -11.89 -15.21 -31.12
C GLU A 52 -10.80 -15.96 -30.34
N CYS A 53 -10.17 -16.97 -30.97
CA CYS A 53 -9.00 -17.67 -30.42
C CYS A 53 -7.81 -16.71 -30.22
N VAL A 54 -7.44 -15.95 -31.27
CA VAL A 54 -6.34 -14.98 -31.19
C VAL A 54 -6.64 -13.89 -30.18
N ALA A 55 -7.88 -13.39 -30.13
CA ALA A 55 -8.32 -12.43 -29.11
C ALA A 55 -8.15 -12.97 -27.68
N ALA A 56 -8.57 -14.23 -27.43
CA ALA A 56 -8.40 -14.86 -26.13
C ALA A 56 -6.92 -15.00 -25.72
N LEU A 57 -6.05 -15.34 -26.68
CA LEU A 57 -4.61 -15.46 -26.45
C LEU A 57 -3.97 -14.09 -26.18
N THR A 58 -4.40 -13.03 -26.87
CA THR A 58 -3.92 -11.67 -26.61
C THR A 58 -4.34 -11.16 -25.24
N ASP A 59 -5.56 -11.46 -24.79
CA ASP A 59 -6.02 -11.12 -23.43
C ASP A 59 -5.19 -11.84 -22.36
N GLY A 60 -4.80 -13.08 -22.64
CA GLY A 60 -3.91 -13.88 -21.80
C GLY A 60 -2.43 -13.53 -21.89
N CYS A 61 -2.04 -12.55 -22.71
CA CYS A 61 -0.65 -12.20 -22.99
C CYS A 61 0.19 -13.36 -23.57
N LEU A 62 -0.45 -14.31 -24.26
CA LEU A 62 0.15 -15.47 -24.90
C LEU A 62 0.52 -15.14 -26.36
N TRP A 63 1.41 -14.17 -26.55
CA TRP A 63 1.68 -13.57 -27.87
C TRP A 63 2.28 -14.55 -28.89
N GLU A 64 3.21 -15.40 -28.45
CA GLU A 64 3.85 -16.39 -29.32
C GLU A 64 2.85 -17.39 -29.89
N GLU A 65 1.90 -17.82 -29.05
CA GLU A 65 0.81 -18.71 -29.41
C GLU A 65 -0.12 -18.03 -30.42
N ALA A 66 -0.51 -16.78 -30.16
CA ALA A 66 -1.35 -15.99 -31.06
C ALA A 66 -0.74 -15.83 -32.46
N ILE A 67 0.57 -15.56 -32.51
CA ILE A 67 1.33 -15.45 -33.77
C ILE A 67 1.38 -16.82 -34.46
N ARG A 68 1.67 -17.90 -33.74
CA ARG A 68 1.70 -19.25 -34.32
C ARG A 68 0.36 -19.63 -34.94
N VAL A 69 -0.74 -19.43 -34.22
CA VAL A 69 -2.10 -19.73 -34.71
C VAL A 69 -2.44 -18.89 -35.94
N SER A 70 -2.06 -17.61 -35.95
CA SER A 70 -2.28 -16.71 -37.10
C SER A 70 -1.53 -17.18 -38.34
N HIS A 71 -0.29 -17.65 -38.19
CA HIS A 71 0.48 -18.24 -39.29
C HIS A 71 -0.06 -19.61 -39.72
N GLN A 72 -0.51 -20.44 -38.77
CA GLN A 72 -1.01 -21.79 -39.05
C GLN A 72 -2.28 -21.78 -39.92
N HIS A 73 -3.11 -20.75 -39.79
CA HIS A 73 -4.37 -20.61 -40.53
C HIS A 73 -4.33 -19.55 -41.63
N ASP A 74 -3.13 -19.09 -42.03
CA ASP A 74 -2.90 -18.09 -43.08
C ASP A 74 -3.64 -16.74 -42.86
N ARG A 75 -3.89 -16.38 -41.59
CA ARG A 75 -4.61 -15.16 -41.17
C ARG A 75 -3.66 -14.13 -40.53
N LEU A 76 -2.73 -13.61 -41.33
CA LEU A 76 -1.74 -12.62 -40.89
C LEU A 76 -2.36 -11.26 -40.52
N ASP A 77 -3.55 -10.98 -41.03
CA ASP A 77 -4.35 -9.80 -40.69
C ASP A 77 -4.64 -9.70 -39.18
N LEU A 78 -4.78 -10.85 -38.50
CA LEU A 78 -5.01 -10.90 -37.05
C LEU A 78 -3.80 -10.40 -36.25
N ILE A 79 -2.58 -10.54 -36.78
CA ILE A 79 -1.37 -10.02 -36.13
C ILE A 79 -1.40 -8.49 -36.09
N GLU A 80 -1.77 -7.88 -37.21
CA GLU A 80 -1.84 -6.41 -37.34
C GLU A 80 -2.99 -5.82 -36.51
N THR A 81 -4.14 -6.51 -36.50
CA THR A 81 -5.39 -6.00 -35.88
C THR A 81 -5.52 -6.29 -34.39
N HIS A 82 -4.97 -7.42 -33.91
CA HIS A 82 -5.14 -7.85 -32.51
C HIS A 82 -3.81 -7.87 -31.77
N VAL A 83 -2.80 -8.57 -32.30
CA VAL A 83 -1.55 -8.82 -31.57
C VAL A 83 -0.74 -7.54 -31.36
N LYS A 84 -0.50 -6.76 -32.42
CA LYS A 84 0.26 -5.50 -32.33
C LYS A 84 -0.37 -4.47 -31.38
N PRO A 85 -1.67 -4.12 -31.50
CA PRO A 85 -2.29 -3.20 -30.56
C PRO A 85 -2.34 -3.80 -29.15
N GLY A 86 -2.62 -5.09 -28.99
CA GLY A 86 -2.62 -5.75 -27.70
C GLY A 86 -1.29 -5.65 -26.96
N ILE A 87 -0.16 -5.88 -27.65
CA ILE A 87 1.18 -5.71 -27.06
C ILE A 87 1.41 -4.24 -26.66
N LYS A 88 1.07 -3.29 -27.54
CA LYS A 88 1.27 -1.86 -27.28
C LYS A 88 0.47 -1.40 -26.04
N ASP A 89 -0.79 -1.81 -25.95
CA ASP A 89 -1.67 -1.46 -24.84
C ASP A 89 -1.19 -2.11 -23.54
N HIS A 90 -0.76 -3.37 -23.60
CA HIS A 90 -0.16 -4.05 -22.46
C HIS A 90 1.12 -3.37 -21.98
N CYS A 91 2.05 -3.03 -22.88
CA CYS A 91 3.27 -2.29 -22.56
C CYS A 91 2.95 -0.93 -21.93
N THR A 92 1.97 -0.22 -22.47
CA THR A 92 1.53 1.07 -21.94
C THR A 92 0.99 0.91 -20.51
N SER A 93 0.14 -0.10 -20.28
CA SER A 93 -0.38 -0.42 -18.94
C SER A 93 0.72 -0.80 -17.94
N LEU A 94 1.74 -1.54 -18.37
CA LEU A 94 2.89 -1.87 -17.52
C LEU A 94 3.70 -0.62 -17.14
N ILE A 95 3.94 0.27 -18.10
CA ILE A 95 4.66 1.52 -17.85
C ILE A 95 3.88 2.39 -16.86
N THR A 96 2.56 2.54 -17.02
CA THR A 96 1.75 3.33 -16.07
C THR A 96 1.78 2.73 -14.67
N LYS A 97 1.65 1.40 -14.54
CA LYS A 97 1.76 0.72 -13.23
C LYS A 97 3.12 0.96 -12.58
N LEU A 98 4.20 0.88 -13.36
CA LEU A 98 5.55 1.11 -12.85
C LEU A 98 5.73 2.54 -12.35
N ILE A 99 5.18 3.52 -13.07
CA ILE A 99 5.20 4.93 -12.64
C ILE A 99 4.42 5.09 -11.32
N ASP A 100 3.21 4.53 -11.23
CA ASP A 100 2.38 4.61 -10.04
C ASP A 100 3.04 3.94 -8.82
N ASP A 101 3.67 2.78 -9.03
CA ASP A 101 4.43 2.05 -8.01
C ASP A 101 5.65 2.86 -7.56
N PHE A 102 6.35 3.49 -8.49
CA PHE A 102 7.51 4.33 -8.19
C PHE A 102 7.13 5.58 -7.39
N ASP A 103 6.03 6.24 -7.76
CA ASP A 103 5.50 7.39 -7.03
C ASP A 103 5.03 7.00 -5.62
N SER A 104 4.38 5.85 -5.49
CA SER A 104 3.99 5.29 -4.19
C SER A 104 5.23 4.99 -3.34
N PHE A 105 6.24 4.35 -3.91
CA PHE A 105 7.51 4.08 -3.24
C PHE A 105 8.19 5.37 -2.77
N LYS A 106 8.24 6.40 -3.62
CA LYS A 106 8.82 7.71 -3.28
C LYS A 106 8.06 8.36 -2.13
N LYS A 107 6.72 8.37 -2.17
CA LYS A 107 5.86 8.86 -1.08
C LYS A 107 6.16 8.15 0.23
N TYR A 108 6.21 6.82 0.23
CA TYR A 108 6.50 6.03 1.43
C TYR A 108 7.92 6.25 1.95
N LYS A 109 8.91 6.37 1.06
CA LYS A 109 10.29 6.69 1.44
C LYS A 109 10.40 8.06 2.11
N THR A 110 9.78 9.08 1.52
CA THR A 110 9.77 10.43 2.10
C THR A 110 9.06 10.43 3.46
N ARG A 111 7.85 9.84 3.55
CA ARG A 111 7.13 9.70 4.82
C ARG A 111 7.97 9.00 5.89
N LEU A 112 8.64 7.91 5.54
CA LEU A 112 9.48 7.16 6.48
C LEU A 112 10.66 8.01 6.99
N SER A 113 11.26 8.84 6.14
CA SER A 113 12.34 9.74 6.57
C SER A 113 11.86 10.77 7.60
N VAL A 114 10.68 11.36 7.39
CA VAL A 114 10.06 12.30 8.33
C VAL A 114 9.75 11.60 9.66
N LEU A 115 9.12 10.43 9.62
CA LEU A 115 8.80 9.65 10.83
C LEU A 115 10.03 9.27 11.64
N ARG A 116 11.18 9.00 10.99
CA ARG A 116 12.44 8.73 11.69
C ARG A 116 12.95 9.97 12.42
N VAL A 117 12.89 11.14 11.80
CA VAL A 117 13.29 12.41 12.44
C VAL A 117 12.34 12.75 13.59
N GLU A 118 11.04 12.64 13.40
CA GLU A 118 10.03 12.88 14.44
C GLU A 118 10.20 11.93 15.62
N LYS A 119 10.48 10.64 15.36
CA LYS A 119 10.73 9.66 16.43
C LYS A 119 11.97 10.01 17.24
N LEU A 120 13.06 10.44 16.59
CA LEU A 120 14.28 10.86 17.28
C LEU A 120 14.03 12.11 18.12
N LYS A 121 13.35 13.13 17.58
CA LYS A 121 13.00 14.35 18.32
C LYS A 121 12.11 14.05 19.52
N ALA A 122 11.07 13.23 19.34
CA ALA A 122 10.18 12.85 20.44
C ALA A 122 10.89 12.02 21.51
N GLN A 123 11.99 11.33 21.18
CA GLN A 123 12.83 10.64 22.15
C GLN A 123 13.72 11.62 22.91
N GLN A 124 14.35 12.57 22.21
CA GLN A 124 15.13 13.65 22.84
C GLN A 124 14.28 14.51 23.78
N GLU A 125 13.08 14.92 23.35
CA GLU A 125 12.15 15.68 24.19
C GLU A 125 11.68 14.90 25.43
N LYS A 126 11.64 13.56 25.37
CA LYS A 126 11.33 12.74 26.54
C LYS A 126 12.51 12.70 27.50
N GLU A 127 13.72 12.51 26.99
CA GLU A 127 14.96 12.51 27.77
C GLU A 127 15.20 13.89 28.42
N GLU A 128 14.93 14.99 27.71
CA GLU A 128 14.98 16.36 28.26
C GLU A 128 13.95 16.57 29.38
N LYS A 129 12.69 16.13 29.18
CA LYS A 129 11.66 16.23 30.23
C LYS A 129 11.93 15.34 31.44
N GLU A 130 12.61 14.21 31.26
CA GLU A 130 13.05 13.35 32.37
C GLU A 130 14.22 14.00 33.13
N ASN A 131 15.18 14.60 32.43
CA ASN A 131 16.27 15.35 33.04
C ASN A 131 15.78 16.61 33.77
N ASP A 132 14.86 17.38 33.19
CA ASP A 132 14.27 18.57 33.83
C ASP A 132 13.51 18.19 35.11
N LYS A 133 12.81 17.04 35.12
CA LYS A 133 12.17 16.51 36.33
C LYS A 133 13.17 16.07 37.38
N MET A 134 14.29 15.46 36.99
CA MET A 134 15.37 15.12 37.92
C MET A 134 16.03 16.37 38.50
N VAL A 135 16.23 17.42 37.70
CA VAL A 135 16.75 18.71 38.16
C VAL A 135 15.72 19.46 39.03
N GLU A 136 14.42 19.38 38.76
CA GLU A 136 13.37 19.94 39.62
C GLU A 136 13.22 19.16 40.93
N GLU A 137 13.40 17.83 40.93
CA GLU A 137 13.45 16.99 42.14
C GLU A 137 14.76 17.14 42.93
N GLU A 138 15.88 17.49 42.29
CA GLU A 138 17.14 17.84 42.96
C GLU A 138 17.17 19.31 43.42
N ALA A 139 16.53 20.22 42.69
CA ALA A 139 16.29 21.62 43.07
C ALA A 139 15.15 21.75 44.09
N VAL A 140 15.09 20.82 45.05
CA VAL A 140 14.31 21.00 46.27
C VAL A 140 14.91 22.18 47.02
N ASP A 141 14.26 23.33 46.80
CA ASP A 141 14.37 24.61 47.49
C ASP A 141 15.19 24.54 48.79
N GLU A 142 16.51 24.74 48.69
CA GLU A 142 17.40 24.87 49.85
C GLU A 142 16.90 26.00 50.78
N SER A 143 16.16 26.99 50.24
CA SER A 143 15.56 28.07 51.03
C SER A 143 14.48 27.56 52.00
N LYS A 144 13.79 26.46 51.67
CA LYS A 144 12.76 25.84 52.53
C LYS A 144 13.34 25.26 53.82
N TYR A 145 14.59 24.81 53.79
CA TYR A 145 15.31 24.30 54.98
C TYR A 145 16.17 25.38 55.67
N PHE A 146 16.67 26.38 54.93
CA PHE A 146 17.48 27.46 55.51
C PHE A 146 16.66 28.54 56.23
N LEU A 147 15.46 28.87 55.74
CA LEU A 147 14.62 29.93 56.33
C LEU A 147 14.20 29.63 57.79
N PRO A 148 13.80 28.40 58.18
CA PRO A 148 13.47 28.08 59.58
C PRO A 148 14.68 28.17 60.52
N ILE A 149 15.87 27.77 60.05
CA ILE A 149 17.11 27.80 60.84
C ILE A 149 17.52 29.25 61.11
N LEU A 150 17.52 30.10 60.07
CA LEU A 150 17.82 31.53 60.20
C LEU A 150 16.79 32.24 61.07
N THR A 151 15.50 31.92 60.94
CA THR A 151 14.46 32.50 61.78
C THR A 151 14.65 32.10 63.24
N SER A 152 14.99 30.84 63.54
CA SER A 152 15.27 30.40 64.91
C SER A 152 16.54 31.04 65.51
N TYR A 153 17.54 31.36 64.68
CA TYR A 153 18.79 31.97 65.11
C TYR A 153 18.64 33.47 65.36
N VAL A 154 17.82 34.16 64.55
CA VAL A 154 17.45 35.56 64.74
C VAL A 154 16.53 35.73 65.96
N MET A 155 15.64 34.78 66.23
CA MET A 155 14.77 34.82 67.41
C MET A 155 15.46 34.42 68.73
N LYS A 156 16.67 33.82 68.68
CA LYS A 156 17.43 33.42 69.88
C LYS A 156 18.36 34.49 70.44
N LYS A 157 18.62 35.57 69.71
CA LYS A 157 19.18 36.79 70.29
C LYS A 157 18.04 37.70 70.69
N GLU A 158 17.37 37.32 71.77
CA GLU A 158 16.38 38.17 72.42
C GLU A 158 17.00 39.54 72.71
N ASP A 159 16.18 40.55 72.47
CA ASP A 159 16.43 41.99 72.62
C ASP A 159 16.92 42.43 74.02
N GLU A 160 17.21 41.51 74.95
CA GLU A 160 17.81 41.80 76.27
C GLU A 160 19.13 42.58 76.12
N ASP A 161 20.02 42.16 75.22
CA ASP A 161 21.31 42.81 75.01
C ASP A 161 21.18 44.20 74.37
N LEU A 162 20.20 44.38 73.46
CA LEU A 162 19.92 45.65 72.77
C LEU A 162 19.21 46.64 73.69
N ILE A 163 18.27 46.19 74.51
CA ILE A 163 17.55 47.01 75.50
C ILE A 163 18.51 47.40 76.66
N SER A 164 19.38 46.47 77.07
CA SER A 164 20.48 46.71 78.02
C SER A 164 21.46 47.76 77.50
N ALA A 165 21.87 47.67 76.23
CA ALA A 165 22.75 48.65 75.59
C ALA A 165 22.08 50.02 75.43
N LEU A 166 20.80 50.08 75.06
CA LEU A 166 20.04 51.34 74.95
C LEU A 166 19.89 52.06 76.28
N LYS A 167 19.66 51.34 77.39
CA LYS A 167 19.60 51.93 78.74
C LYS A 167 20.95 52.52 79.18
N ARG A 168 22.07 51.88 78.82
CA ARG A 168 23.42 52.42 79.11
C ARG A 168 23.72 53.72 78.37
N VAL A 169 23.26 53.86 77.13
CA VAL A 169 23.51 55.06 76.32
C VAL A 169 22.68 56.26 76.80
N GLN A 170 21.46 56.04 77.30
CA GLN A 170 20.60 57.11 77.79
C GLN A 170 21.00 57.66 79.17
N SER A 171 21.75 56.90 79.97
CA SER A 171 22.24 57.32 81.29
C SER A 171 23.49 58.22 81.26
N ILE A 172 24.08 58.47 80.09
CA ILE A 172 25.34 59.23 79.93
C ILE A 172 25.09 60.69 79.51
N LYS A 173 23.85 61.18 79.54
CA LYS A 173 23.53 62.61 79.33
C LYS A 173 23.09 63.30 80.62
#